data_AF-A0A1B8VG72-F1
#
_entry.id   AF-A0A1B8VG72-F1
#
_cell.length_a   1.000
_cell.length_b   1.000
_cell.length_c   1.000
_cell.angle_alpha   90.00
_cell.angle_beta   90.00
_cell.angle_gamma   90.00
#
_symmetry.space_group_name_H-M   'P 1'
#
loop_
_entity.id
_entity.type
_entity.pdbx_description
1 polymer ?
#
loop_
_entity_poly.entity_id
_entity_poly.type
_entity_poly.pdbx_seq_one_letter_code
_entity_poly.pdbx_strand_id
1 'polypeptide(L)'
;MTSDNPFATPQAPLTAPLDAVAPVGREPLQFVAAMIVAAAVVFFGSNAVQWILNLGSYRERLPQYLPTMLANWLGGLVFYAAAVLLLVHYQRERHGIARFQPLAGLLVGFGVAYLIATMVVSTAVSYLSVSFYQWAFEQGSRTLWIALYGQVNSLINLVLGCLLPLWLVLHLARSRCEPMAPGQAAALPSWHVALAVALCFTAVIYKLVTALGYGVLYLYSGADGWQSVFMLSSCVLPFVIVMTAVRTRLPARLSRFAAGRVLACALVLLALWMVAIVLASVLVAFAAYSSLNSSNLPLYLLPPAILLLALLWPLARWCTGWFFAEQMAAAAPR
;
A
#
# COMPACT_ATOMS: atom_id res chain seq x y z
N MET A 1 44.28 -48.65 6.05
CA MET A 1 43.52 -48.02 7.15
C MET A 1 44.12 -46.63 7.36
N THR A 2 43.58 -45.62 6.69
CA THR A 2 44.02 -44.22 6.82
C THR A 2 43.25 -43.59 7.96
N SER A 3 43.96 -43.17 9.01
CA SER A 3 43.38 -42.48 10.16
C SER A 3 42.93 -41.08 9.77
N ASP A 4 41.63 -40.81 9.91
CA ASP A 4 41.08 -39.46 9.80
C ASP A 4 41.60 -38.59 10.95
N ASN A 5 42.07 -37.38 10.62
CA ASN A 5 42.65 -36.43 11.55
C ASN A 5 41.56 -35.85 12.47
N PRO A 6 41.61 -36.08 13.80
CA PRO A 6 40.59 -35.61 14.74
C PRO A 6 40.61 -34.09 14.98
N PHE A 7 41.59 -33.36 14.43
CA PHE A 7 41.70 -31.90 14.49
C PHE A 7 41.38 -31.20 13.17
N ALA A 8 40.85 -31.93 12.18
CA ALA A 8 40.34 -31.30 10.97
C ALA A 8 39.12 -30.43 11.34
N THR A 9 39.28 -29.11 11.27
CA THR A 9 38.14 -28.18 11.29
C THR A 9 37.12 -28.65 10.26
N PRO A 10 35.82 -28.79 10.60
CA PRO A 10 34.82 -29.21 9.64
C PRO A 10 34.86 -28.22 8.47
N GLN A 11 35.38 -28.66 7.33
CA GLN A 11 35.38 -27.84 6.14
C GLN A 11 33.92 -27.66 5.77
N ALA A 12 33.42 -26.43 5.88
CA ALA A 12 32.16 -26.07 5.27
C ALA A 12 32.23 -26.51 3.79
N PRO A 13 31.23 -27.23 3.28
CA PRO A 13 31.28 -27.72 1.90
C PRO A 13 31.59 -26.54 0.96
N LEU A 14 32.71 -26.63 0.25
CA LEU A 14 33.28 -25.59 -0.63
C LEU A 14 32.46 -25.32 -1.89
N THR A 15 31.27 -25.90 -2.00
CA THR A 15 30.33 -25.69 -3.08
C THR A 15 28.93 -25.67 -2.50
N ALA A 16 28.40 -24.47 -2.25
CA ALA A 16 26.95 -24.31 -2.23
C ALA A 16 26.42 -24.82 -3.58
N PRO A 17 25.38 -25.66 -3.62
CA PRO A 17 24.77 -26.04 -4.89
C PRO A 17 24.36 -24.76 -5.61
N LEU A 18 24.84 -24.59 -6.85
CA LEU A 18 24.55 -23.45 -7.74
C LEU A 18 23.04 -23.23 -7.99
N ASP A 19 22.19 -24.18 -7.57
CA ASP A 19 20.75 -24.20 -7.82
C ASP A 19 19.87 -24.33 -6.56
N ALA A 20 20.41 -24.10 -5.36
CA ALA A 20 19.60 -24.16 -4.15
C ALA A 20 18.64 -22.96 -4.07
N VAL A 21 17.56 -22.97 -4.83
CA VAL A 21 16.52 -21.94 -4.80
C VAL A 21 15.70 -22.12 -3.51
N ALA A 22 15.90 -21.25 -2.52
CA ALA A 22 15.00 -21.22 -1.37
C ALA A 22 13.65 -20.63 -1.82
N PRO A 23 12.52 -21.37 -1.68
CA PRO A 23 11.22 -20.77 -1.92
C PRO A 23 11.01 -19.66 -0.89
N VAL A 24 10.84 -18.43 -1.38
CA VAL A 24 10.44 -17.32 -0.52
C VAL A 24 9.02 -17.61 -0.06
N GLY A 25 8.88 -17.92 1.24
CA GLY A 25 7.61 -18.30 1.86
C GLY A 25 6.61 -17.15 1.91
N ARG A 26 5.35 -17.48 2.23
CA ARG A 26 4.21 -16.57 2.40
C ARG A 26 4.36 -15.58 3.59
N GLU A 27 5.54 -15.50 4.21
CA GLU A 27 5.82 -14.75 5.45
C GLU A 27 5.51 -13.25 5.32
N PRO A 28 5.91 -12.54 4.24
CA PRO A 28 5.58 -11.11 4.11
C PRO A 28 4.07 -10.83 4.08
N LEU A 29 3.29 -11.74 3.50
CA LEU A 29 1.83 -11.64 3.50
C LEU A 29 1.22 -11.94 4.87
N GLN A 30 1.88 -12.77 5.69
CA GLN A 30 1.45 -13.00 7.06
C GLN A 30 1.66 -11.77 7.94
N PHE A 31 2.73 -10.99 7.74
CA PHE A 31 2.88 -9.69 8.40
C PHE A 31 1.79 -8.70 7.98
N VAL A 32 1.41 -8.67 6.70
CA VAL A 32 0.27 -7.89 6.22
C VAL A 32 -1.03 -8.36 6.89
N ALA A 33 -1.26 -9.67 6.96
CA ALA A 33 -2.45 -10.23 7.61
C ALA A 33 -2.50 -9.90 9.12
N ALA A 34 -1.37 -10.00 9.82
CA ALA A 34 -1.26 -9.62 11.23
C ALA A 34 -1.59 -8.13 11.45
N MET A 35 -1.09 -7.25 10.56
CA MET A 35 -1.44 -5.82 10.59
C MET A 35 -2.94 -5.61 10.35
N ILE A 36 -3.55 -6.28 9.37
CA ILE A 36 -4.99 -6.15 9.08
C ILE A 36 -5.82 -6.59 10.28
N VAL A 37 -5.46 -7.71 10.92
CA VAL A 37 -6.16 -8.20 12.13
C VAL A 37 -6.01 -7.19 13.27
N ALA A 38 -4.80 -6.69 13.53
CA ALA A 38 -4.59 -5.69 14.57
C ALA A 38 -5.35 -4.38 14.29
N ALA A 39 -5.33 -3.91 13.04
CA ALA A 39 -6.09 -2.73 12.60
C ALA A 39 -7.61 -2.92 12.71
N ALA A 40 -8.11 -4.14 12.46
CA ALA A 40 -9.51 -4.48 12.66
C ALA A 40 -9.88 -4.44 14.15
N VAL A 41 -9.04 -5.00 15.03
CA VAL A 41 -9.25 -4.92 16.49
C VAL A 41 -9.33 -3.47 16.96
N VAL A 42 -8.42 -2.60 16.50
CA VAL A 42 -8.47 -1.16 16.82
C VAL A 42 -9.76 -0.52 16.31
N PHE A 43 -10.08 -0.74 15.03
CA PHE A 43 -11.23 -0.11 14.40
C PHE A 43 -12.54 -0.55 15.05
N PHE A 44 -12.82 -1.85 15.08
CA PHE A 44 -14.06 -2.37 15.66
C PHE A 44 -14.13 -2.14 17.17
N GLY A 45 -13.02 -2.32 17.90
CA GLY A 45 -12.96 -2.05 19.33
C GLY A 45 -13.28 -0.59 19.67
N SER A 46 -12.69 0.36 18.95
CA SER A 46 -12.94 1.79 19.17
C SER A 46 -14.39 2.18 18.86
N ASN A 47 -14.94 1.68 17.75
CA ASN A 47 -16.34 1.95 17.39
C ASN A 47 -17.32 1.27 18.38
N ALA A 48 -17.00 0.07 18.87
CA ALA A 48 -17.82 -0.62 19.87
C ALA A 48 -17.85 0.14 21.21
N VAL A 49 -16.71 0.67 21.67
CA VAL A 49 -16.63 1.49 22.88
C VAL A 49 -17.47 2.77 22.72
N GLN A 50 -17.35 3.47 21.59
CA GLN A 50 -18.16 4.67 21.32
C GLN A 50 -19.67 4.36 21.25
N TRP A 51 -20.03 3.21 20.68
CA TRP A 51 -21.41 2.74 20.63
C TRP A 51 -21.98 2.42 22.02
N ILE A 52 -21.25 1.67 22.84
CA ILE A 52 -21.69 1.27 24.18
C ILE A 52 -21.88 2.51 25.06
N LEU A 53 -20.89 3.42 25.05
CA LEU A 53 -20.90 4.64 25.87
C LEU A 53 -21.78 5.77 25.27
N ASN A 54 -22.28 5.60 24.06
CA ASN A 54 -23.08 6.58 23.31
C ASN A 54 -22.52 8.02 23.35
N LEU A 55 -21.20 8.15 23.20
CA LEU A 55 -20.52 9.43 23.28
C LEU A 55 -20.99 10.36 22.16
N GLY A 56 -21.61 11.50 22.50
CA GLY A 56 -22.02 12.51 21.52
C GLY A 56 -23.05 12.02 20.49
N SER A 57 -24.06 11.27 20.95
CA SER A 57 -25.13 10.68 20.12
C SER A 57 -24.60 9.84 18.95
N TYR A 58 -23.49 9.15 19.19
CA TYR A 58 -22.82 8.30 18.20
C TYR A 58 -23.74 7.27 17.55
N ARG A 59 -24.70 6.70 18.31
CA ARG A 59 -25.64 5.69 17.78
C ARG A 59 -26.51 6.21 16.64
N GLU A 60 -26.93 7.46 16.71
CA GLU A 60 -27.77 8.11 15.69
C GLU A 60 -26.95 8.51 14.45
N ARG A 61 -25.69 8.88 14.66
CA ARG A 61 -24.78 9.34 13.60
C ARG A 61 -24.10 8.18 12.86
N LEU A 62 -23.91 7.04 13.51
CA LEU A 62 -23.17 5.91 12.95
C LEU A 62 -23.70 5.47 11.57
N PRO A 63 -25.01 5.26 11.35
CA PRO A 63 -25.51 4.82 10.04
C PRO A 63 -25.16 5.78 8.91
N GLN A 64 -25.13 7.08 9.19
CA GLN A 64 -24.81 8.12 8.21
C GLN A 64 -23.33 8.12 7.84
N TYR A 65 -22.42 7.92 8.80
CA TYR A 65 -20.97 8.02 8.57
C TYR A 65 -20.29 6.68 8.33
N LEU A 66 -20.93 5.55 8.65
CA LEU A 66 -20.35 4.21 8.55
C LEU A 66 -19.79 3.91 7.15
N PRO A 67 -20.48 4.22 6.02
CA PRO A 67 -19.92 3.98 4.69
C PRO A 67 -18.58 4.69 4.47
N THR A 68 -18.50 5.97 4.89
CA THR A 68 -17.31 6.80 4.73
C THR A 68 -16.19 6.36 5.67
N MET A 69 -16.53 5.97 6.90
CA MET A 69 -15.57 5.40 7.86
C MET A 69 -14.97 4.10 7.33
N LEU A 70 -15.79 3.21 6.78
CA LEU A 70 -15.36 1.95 6.19
C LEU A 70 -14.51 2.17 4.94
N ALA A 71 -14.92 3.06 4.03
CA ALA A 71 -14.13 3.38 2.84
C ALA A 71 -12.73 3.88 3.22
N ASN A 72 -12.66 4.83 4.16
CA ASN A 72 -11.39 5.38 4.66
C ASN A 72 -10.53 4.35 5.37
N TRP A 73 -11.14 3.47 6.17
CA TRP A 73 -10.43 2.37 6.82
C TRP A 73 -9.86 1.38 5.79
N LEU A 74 -10.67 0.94 4.82
CA LEU A 74 -10.23 0.04 3.75
C LEU A 74 -9.11 0.65 2.91
N GLY A 75 -9.25 1.90 2.48
CA GLY A 75 -8.18 2.58 1.73
C GLY A 75 -6.92 2.80 2.56
N GLY A 76 -7.06 3.03 3.87
CA GLY A 76 -5.95 3.04 4.83
C GLY A 76 -5.24 1.68 4.92
N LEU A 77 -5.99 0.58 4.96
CA LEU A 77 -5.42 -0.78 4.96
C LEU A 77 -4.62 -1.06 3.69
N VAL A 78 -5.08 -0.63 2.52
CA VAL A 78 -4.34 -0.80 1.26
C VAL A 78 -2.98 -0.08 1.34
N PHE A 79 -2.96 1.14 1.89
CA PHE A 79 -1.74 1.90 2.09
C PHE A 79 -0.79 1.24 3.10
N TYR A 80 -1.31 0.76 4.22
CA TYR A 80 -0.49 0.07 5.23
C TYR A 80 0.01 -1.28 4.72
N ALA A 81 -0.81 -2.02 3.98
CA ALA A 81 -0.43 -3.30 3.39
C ALA A 81 0.72 -3.12 2.38
N ALA A 82 0.64 -2.11 1.52
CA ALA A 82 1.72 -1.77 0.60
C ALA A 82 3.03 -1.47 1.35
N ALA A 83 2.96 -0.62 2.38
CA ALA A 83 4.12 -0.19 3.14
C ALA A 83 4.76 -1.33 3.97
N VAL A 84 3.94 -2.15 4.64
CA VAL A 84 4.39 -3.34 5.37
C VAL A 84 5.06 -4.33 4.43
N LEU A 85 4.44 -4.61 3.28
CA LEU A 85 4.99 -5.53 2.28
C LEU A 85 6.35 -5.05 1.78
N LEU A 86 6.46 -3.76 1.43
CA LEU A 86 7.72 -3.15 1.00
C LEU A 86 8.79 -3.23 2.10
N LEU A 87 8.46 -2.88 3.35
CA LEU A 87 9.43 -2.85 4.44
C LEU A 87 9.95 -4.25 4.79
N VAL A 88 9.06 -5.25 4.87
CA VAL A 88 9.47 -6.65 5.16
C VAL A 88 10.39 -7.17 4.06
N HIS A 89 10.04 -6.94 2.79
CA HIS A 89 10.90 -7.36 1.68
C HIS A 89 12.22 -6.58 1.64
N TYR A 90 12.20 -5.29 1.93
CA TYR A 90 13.41 -4.48 2.00
C TYR A 90 14.36 -4.96 3.10
N GLN A 91 13.85 -5.25 4.30
CA GLN A 91 14.64 -5.81 5.41
C GLN A 91 15.25 -7.17 5.03
N ARG A 92 14.44 -8.02 4.39
CA ARG A 92 14.87 -9.33 3.92
C ARG A 92 16.01 -9.24 2.92
N GLU A 93 15.90 -8.34 1.93
CA GLU A 93 16.93 -8.15 0.90
C GLU A 93 18.19 -7.50 1.45
N ARG A 94 18.04 -6.44 2.25
CA ARG A 94 19.18 -5.68 2.80
C ARG A 94 20.02 -6.51 3.76
N HIS A 95 19.41 -7.45 4.47
CA HIS A 95 20.08 -8.26 5.48
C HIS A 95 20.24 -9.73 5.10
N GLY A 96 19.87 -10.09 3.86
CA GLY A 96 20.01 -11.46 3.36
C GLY A 96 19.29 -12.47 4.25
N ILE A 97 18.02 -12.24 4.58
CA ILE A 97 17.24 -13.13 5.45
C ILE A 97 16.51 -14.17 4.58
N ALA A 98 16.72 -15.46 4.86
CA ALA A 98 16.01 -16.55 4.20
C ALA A 98 14.65 -16.83 4.86
N ARG A 99 14.59 -16.84 6.20
CA ARG A 99 13.36 -17.08 6.96
C ARG A 99 13.34 -16.28 8.26
N PHE A 100 12.16 -15.79 8.63
CA PHE A 100 11.96 -15.11 9.91
C PHE A 100 11.68 -16.14 11.01
N GLN A 101 12.51 -16.17 12.06
CA GLN A 101 12.31 -17.07 13.21
C GLN A 101 12.42 -16.33 14.55
N PRO A 102 11.56 -16.65 15.55
CA PRO A 102 10.32 -17.44 15.43
C PRO A 102 9.18 -16.61 14.81
N LEU A 103 8.62 -17.06 13.68
CA LEU A 103 7.61 -16.31 12.92
C LEU A 103 6.37 -15.94 13.73
N ALA A 104 5.77 -16.89 14.45
CA ALA A 104 4.57 -16.65 15.25
C ALA A 104 4.81 -15.57 16.33
N GLY A 105 5.95 -15.62 17.00
CA GLY A 105 6.34 -14.62 18.00
C GLY A 105 6.51 -13.22 17.38
N LEU A 106 7.03 -13.13 16.16
CA LEU A 106 7.17 -11.87 15.43
C LEU A 106 5.82 -11.29 14.99
N LEU A 107 4.92 -12.14 14.51
CA LEU A 107 3.58 -11.72 14.11
C LEU A 107 2.77 -11.20 15.31
N VAL A 108 2.81 -11.92 16.44
CA VAL A 108 2.14 -11.50 17.68
C VAL A 108 2.80 -10.25 18.25
N GLY A 109 4.14 -10.22 18.33
CA GLY A 109 4.89 -9.07 18.82
C GLY A 109 4.64 -7.81 18.00
N PHE A 110 4.60 -7.93 16.67
CA PHE A 110 4.23 -6.84 15.78
C PHE A 110 2.78 -6.40 15.97
N GLY A 111 1.83 -7.34 16.03
CA GLY A 111 0.42 -7.01 16.28
C GLY A 111 0.23 -6.23 17.57
N VAL A 112 0.82 -6.68 18.68
CA VAL A 112 0.74 -5.99 19.98
C VAL A 112 1.43 -4.62 19.94
N ALA A 113 2.62 -4.54 19.36
CA ALA A 113 3.34 -3.26 19.23
C ALA A 113 2.56 -2.26 18.35
N TYR A 114 1.94 -2.73 17.27
CA TYR A 114 1.05 -1.93 16.43
C TYR A 114 -0.15 -1.39 17.21
N LEU A 115 -0.82 -2.23 18.01
CA LEU A 115 -1.95 -1.80 18.85
C LEU A 115 -1.54 -0.67 19.80
N ILE A 116 -0.45 -0.88 20.55
CA ILE A 116 0.05 0.10 21.52
C ILE A 116 0.45 1.40 20.82
N ALA A 117 1.26 1.31 19.76
CA ALA A 117 1.71 2.47 19.02
C ALA A 117 0.54 3.24 18.39
N THR A 118 -0.42 2.54 17.79
CA THR A 118 -1.60 3.16 17.17
C THR A 118 -2.46 3.86 18.22
N MET A 119 -2.66 3.26 19.41
CA MET A 119 -3.37 3.92 20.51
C MET A 119 -2.66 5.20 20.96
N VAL A 120 -1.36 5.13 21.25
CA VAL A 120 -0.56 6.28 21.70
C VAL A 120 -0.57 7.40 20.67
N VAL A 121 -0.28 7.07 19.40
CA VAL A 121 -0.26 8.04 18.29
C VAL A 121 -1.65 8.64 18.07
N SER A 122 -2.71 7.82 18.05
CA SER A 122 -4.08 8.31 17.85
C SER A 122 -4.51 9.24 18.99
N THR A 123 -4.17 8.93 20.23
CA THR A 123 -4.44 9.81 21.38
C THR A 123 -3.70 11.13 21.25
N ALA A 124 -2.39 11.09 20.97
CA ALA A 124 -1.57 12.30 20.81
C ALA A 124 -2.08 13.20 19.66
N VAL A 125 -2.37 12.60 18.51
CA VAL A 125 -2.96 13.27 17.35
C VAL A 125 -4.31 13.88 17.72
N SER A 126 -5.17 13.16 18.45
CA SER A 126 -6.50 13.66 18.82
C SER A 126 -6.42 14.92 19.70
N TYR A 127 -5.47 14.98 20.63
CA TYR A 127 -5.25 16.18 21.44
C TYR A 127 -4.79 17.37 20.58
N LEU A 128 -3.85 17.15 19.66
CA LEU A 128 -3.36 18.20 18.75
C LEU A 128 -4.40 18.62 17.71
N SER A 129 -5.32 17.71 17.35
CA SER A 129 -6.38 17.94 16.37
C SER A 129 -7.30 19.08 16.81
N VAL A 130 -7.66 19.16 18.10
CA VAL A 130 -8.65 20.13 18.60
C VAL A 130 -8.21 21.56 18.31
N SER A 131 -6.98 21.92 18.71
CA SER A 131 -6.43 23.26 18.46
C SER A 131 -6.26 23.55 16.98
N PHE A 132 -5.85 22.55 16.19
CA PHE A 132 -5.71 22.70 14.74
C PHE A 132 -7.07 22.95 14.06
N TYR A 133 -8.11 22.20 14.41
CA TYR A 133 -9.43 22.38 13.84
C TYR A 133 -9.99 23.77 14.17
N GLN A 134 -9.84 24.23 15.43
CA GLN A 134 -10.26 25.59 15.82
C GLN A 134 -9.60 26.66 14.93
N TRP A 135 -8.28 26.60 14.78
CA TRP A 135 -7.56 27.50 13.88
C TRP A 135 -8.01 27.37 12.42
N ALA A 136 -8.20 26.14 11.92
CA ALA A 136 -8.59 25.90 10.53
C ALA A 136 -10.00 26.41 10.21
N PHE A 137 -10.91 26.44 11.20
CA PHE A 137 -12.27 26.99 11.05
C PHE A 137 -12.26 28.52 10.92
N GLU A 138 -11.25 29.20 11.42
CA GLU A 138 -11.07 30.65 11.29
C GLU A 138 -10.53 31.04 9.89
N GLN A 139 -10.05 30.08 9.10
CA GLN A 139 -9.48 30.31 7.77
C GLN A 139 -10.54 30.24 6.67
N GLY A 140 -10.47 31.15 5.69
CA GLY A 140 -11.33 31.12 4.50
C GLY A 140 -11.16 29.85 3.63
N SER A 141 -10.00 29.19 3.70
CA SER A 141 -9.66 27.95 2.98
C SER A 141 -9.73 26.68 3.85
N ARG A 142 -10.65 26.65 4.83
CA ARG A 142 -10.79 25.55 5.81
C ARG A 142 -10.76 24.13 5.21
N THR A 143 -11.37 23.92 4.05
CA THR A 143 -11.50 22.60 3.41
C THR A 143 -10.14 22.06 2.96
N LEU A 144 -9.28 22.92 2.41
CA LEU A 144 -7.91 22.57 2.02
C LEU A 144 -7.09 22.19 3.26
N TRP A 145 -7.16 22.99 4.32
CA TRP A 145 -6.43 22.73 5.57
C TRP A 145 -6.83 21.42 6.23
N ILE A 146 -8.13 21.12 6.29
CA ILE A 146 -8.65 19.86 6.82
C ILE A 146 -8.20 18.66 5.96
N ALA A 147 -8.21 18.80 4.62
CA ALA A 147 -7.76 17.75 3.72
C ALA A 147 -6.25 17.47 3.89
N LEU A 148 -5.42 18.52 3.91
CA LEU A 148 -3.98 18.40 4.13
C LEU A 148 -3.66 17.79 5.49
N TYR A 149 -4.37 18.21 6.54
CA TYR A 149 -4.25 17.62 7.87
C TYR A 149 -4.57 16.12 7.86
N GLY A 150 -5.63 15.70 7.17
CA GLY A 150 -5.96 14.28 7.01
C GLY A 150 -4.84 13.47 6.33
N GLN A 151 -4.17 14.04 5.33
CA GLN A 151 -3.03 13.39 4.67
C GLN A 151 -1.82 13.28 5.60
N VAL A 152 -1.45 14.38 6.27
CA VAL A 152 -0.34 14.42 7.23
C VAL A 152 -0.59 13.44 8.37
N ASN A 153 -1.80 13.45 8.94
CA ASN A 153 -2.19 12.54 10.00
C ASN A 153 -2.10 11.07 9.55
N SER A 154 -2.52 10.77 8.32
CA SER A 154 -2.37 9.42 7.80
C SER A 154 -0.92 9.00 7.62
N LEU A 155 -0.02 9.92 7.25
CA LEU A 155 1.42 9.64 7.16
C LEU A 155 2.03 9.42 8.55
N ILE A 156 1.65 10.23 9.53
CA ILE A 156 2.08 10.08 10.93
C ILE A 156 1.64 8.70 11.45
N ASN A 157 0.38 8.31 11.24
CA ASN A 157 -0.11 6.99 11.66
C ASN A 157 0.58 5.84 10.91
N LEU A 158 0.88 6.00 9.62
CA LEU A 158 1.68 5.00 8.90
C LEU A 158 3.08 4.86 9.52
N VAL A 159 3.78 5.99 9.70
CA VAL A 159 5.19 5.97 10.12
C VAL A 159 5.32 5.54 11.57
N LEU A 160 4.64 6.22 12.48
CA LEU A 160 4.77 5.99 13.92
C LEU A 160 3.91 4.82 14.42
N GLY A 161 2.71 4.67 13.87
CA GLY A 161 1.77 3.63 14.29
C GLY A 161 2.04 2.26 13.66
N CYS A 162 2.59 2.20 12.45
CA CYS A 162 2.77 0.95 11.70
C CYS A 162 4.23 0.60 11.38
N LEU A 163 4.96 1.48 10.68
CA LEU A 163 6.30 1.17 10.19
C LEU A 163 7.35 1.14 11.29
N LEU A 164 7.28 2.05 12.25
CA LEU A 164 8.18 2.09 13.41
C LEU A 164 8.09 0.80 14.25
N PRO A 165 6.91 0.35 14.72
CA PRO A 165 6.82 -0.91 15.48
C PRO A 165 7.24 -2.12 14.64
N LEU A 166 6.88 -2.16 13.34
CA LEU A 166 7.34 -3.22 12.45
C LEU A 166 8.86 -3.25 12.33
N TRP A 167 9.47 -2.09 12.09
CA TRP A 167 10.92 -1.95 11.99
C TRP A 167 11.61 -2.39 13.27
N LEU A 168 11.12 -1.96 14.45
CA LEU A 168 11.66 -2.35 15.74
C LEU A 168 11.61 -3.87 15.96
N VAL A 169 10.46 -4.49 15.70
CA VAL A 169 10.30 -5.95 15.87
C VAL A 169 11.24 -6.71 14.94
N LEU A 170 11.34 -6.32 13.67
CA LEU A 170 12.25 -6.95 12.71
C LEU A 170 13.73 -6.70 13.06
N HIS A 171 14.05 -5.51 13.54
CA HIS A 171 15.41 -5.15 13.93
C HIS A 171 15.90 -5.97 15.12
N LEU A 172 15.08 -6.07 16.17
CA LEU A 172 15.39 -6.85 17.37
C LEU A 172 15.46 -8.36 17.10
N ALA A 173 14.68 -8.85 16.15
CA ALA A 173 14.65 -10.27 15.78
C ALA A 173 15.73 -10.69 14.80
N ARG A 174 16.48 -9.72 14.24
CA ARG A 174 17.42 -9.95 13.14
C ARG A 174 18.44 -11.04 13.44
N SER A 175 18.99 -11.08 14.66
CA SER A 175 20.00 -12.05 15.07
C SER A 175 19.49 -13.49 15.15
N ARG A 176 18.16 -13.68 15.22
CA ARG A 176 17.51 -14.99 15.33
C ARG A 176 17.01 -15.52 13.98
N CYS A 177 17.10 -14.71 12.93
CA CYS A 177 16.61 -15.07 11.61
C CYS A 177 17.61 -15.96 10.86
N GLU A 178 17.09 -16.81 9.98
CA GLU A 178 17.92 -17.71 9.17
C GLU A 178 18.60 -16.90 8.04
N PRO A 179 19.94 -16.89 7.93
CA PRO A 179 20.64 -16.17 6.88
C PRO A 179 20.50 -16.89 5.53
N MET A 180 20.44 -16.11 4.46
CA MET A 180 20.46 -16.60 3.09
C MET A 180 21.88 -16.98 2.70
N ALA A 181 22.05 -18.11 2.02
CA ALA A 181 23.37 -18.56 1.61
C ALA A 181 24.00 -17.56 0.59
N PRO A 182 25.31 -17.35 0.61
CA PRO A 182 25.98 -16.47 -0.33
C PRO A 182 25.75 -16.95 -1.77
N GLY A 183 25.27 -16.06 -2.64
CA GLY A 183 24.94 -16.36 -4.04
C GLY A 183 23.54 -16.93 -4.28
N GLN A 184 22.76 -17.20 -3.23
CA GLN A 184 21.42 -17.76 -3.35
C GLN A 184 20.42 -16.69 -3.82
N ALA A 185 19.78 -16.91 -4.98
CA ALA A 185 18.68 -16.07 -5.44
C ALA A 185 17.36 -16.51 -4.78
N ALA A 186 16.57 -15.54 -4.33
CA ALA A 186 15.25 -15.80 -3.78
C ALA A 186 14.28 -16.03 -4.94
N ALA A 187 13.70 -17.24 -5.09
CA ALA A 187 12.65 -17.40 -6.09
C ALA A 187 11.33 -16.83 -5.57
N LEU A 188 11.01 -15.64 -6.05
CA LEU A 188 9.75 -14.98 -5.76
C LEU A 188 8.77 -15.17 -6.92
N PRO A 189 7.52 -15.57 -6.66
CA PRO A 189 6.51 -15.63 -7.71
C PRO A 189 6.19 -14.23 -8.24
N SER A 190 6.03 -14.08 -9.56
CA SER A 190 5.75 -12.78 -10.18
C SER A 190 4.51 -12.07 -9.66
N TRP A 191 3.51 -12.83 -9.23
CA TRP A 191 2.28 -12.27 -8.67
C TRP A 191 2.53 -11.47 -7.38
N HIS A 192 3.56 -11.79 -6.59
CA HIS A 192 3.87 -11.01 -5.38
C HIS A 192 4.39 -9.61 -5.74
N VAL A 193 5.25 -9.52 -6.77
CA VAL A 193 5.76 -8.24 -7.27
C VAL A 193 4.63 -7.44 -7.92
N ALA A 194 3.80 -8.09 -8.74
CA ALA A 194 2.63 -7.47 -9.35
C ALA A 194 1.68 -6.91 -8.28
N LEU A 195 1.43 -7.68 -7.21
CA LEU A 195 0.58 -7.27 -6.09
C LEU A 195 1.15 -6.04 -5.41
N ALA A 196 2.47 -6.02 -5.15
CA ALA A 196 3.11 -4.88 -4.52
C ALA A 196 3.04 -3.61 -5.38
N VAL A 197 3.30 -3.71 -6.69
CA VAL A 197 3.17 -2.57 -7.62
C VAL A 197 1.74 -2.05 -7.63
N ALA A 198 0.76 -2.96 -7.75
CA ALA A 198 -0.66 -2.59 -7.77
C ALA A 198 -1.11 -1.97 -6.45
N LEU A 199 -0.72 -2.53 -5.30
CA LEU A 199 -1.03 -1.96 -3.98
C LEU A 199 -0.42 -0.57 -3.79
N CYS A 200 0.85 -0.37 -4.17
CA CYS A 200 1.50 0.95 -4.09
C CYS A 200 0.79 1.97 -4.96
N PHE A 201 0.50 1.61 -6.21
CA PHE A 201 -0.20 2.47 -7.17
C PHE A 201 -1.59 2.85 -6.66
N THR A 202 -2.39 1.85 -6.25
CA THR A 202 -3.75 2.06 -5.75
C THR A 202 -3.78 2.82 -4.44
N ALA A 203 -2.83 2.60 -3.53
CA ALA A 203 -2.78 3.32 -2.26
C ALA A 203 -2.59 4.83 -2.47
N VAL A 204 -1.69 5.24 -3.37
CA VAL A 204 -1.46 6.66 -3.64
C VAL A 204 -2.65 7.26 -4.38
N ILE A 205 -3.26 6.54 -5.32
CA ILE A 205 -4.51 6.97 -5.98
C ILE A 205 -5.62 7.19 -4.96
N TYR A 206 -5.83 6.25 -4.04
CA TYR A 206 -6.84 6.39 -3.00
C TYR A 206 -6.61 7.66 -2.17
N LYS A 207 -5.35 7.96 -1.79
CA LYS A 207 -5.01 9.20 -1.08
C LYS A 207 -5.29 10.46 -1.89
N LEU A 208 -4.98 10.45 -3.18
CA LEU A 208 -5.29 11.56 -4.09
C LEU A 208 -6.81 11.75 -4.26
N VAL A 209 -7.54 10.66 -4.51
CA VAL A 209 -9.01 10.68 -4.68
C VAL A 209 -9.70 11.12 -3.39
N THR A 210 -9.22 10.70 -2.22
CA THR A 210 -9.79 11.18 -0.94
C THR A 210 -9.52 12.66 -0.71
N ALA A 211 -8.31 13.16 -1.00
CA ALA A 211 -7.99 14.57 -0.88
C ALA A 211 -8.82 15.45 -1.84
N LEU A 212 -8.93 15.02 -3.11
CA LEU A 212 -9.67 15.74 -4.15
C LEU A 212 -11.19 15.62 -3.96
N GLY A 213 -11.66 14.43 -3.56
CA GLY A 213 -13.06 14.14 -3.32
C GLY A 213 -13.65 14.98 -2.19
N TYR A 214 -12.86 15.29 -1.15
CA TYR A 214 -13.28 16.22 -0.09
C TYR A 214 -13.56 17.64 -0.61
N GLY A 215 -12.84 18.11 -1.63
CA GLY A 215 -13.06 19.42 -2.24
C GLY A 215 -14.23 19.45 -3.23
N VAL A 216 -14.37 18.40 -4.05
CA VAL A 216 -15.37 18.36 -5.14
C VAL A 216 -16.76 17.94 -4.66
N LEU A 217 -16.86 16.99 -3.71
CA LEU A 217 -18.16 16.46 -3.28
C LEU A 217 -18.85 17.33 -2.22
N TYR A 218 -18.11 18.20 -1.50
CA TYR A 218 -18.71 19.20 -0.61
C TYR A 218 -19.51 20.26 -1.39
N LEU A 219 -19.21 20.45 -2.68
CA LEU A 219 -19.96 21.34 -3.58
C LEU A 219 -21.28 20.70 -4.07
N TYR A 220 -21.42 19.38 -3.97
CA TYR A 220 -22.61 18.64 -4.39
C TYR A 220 -23.42 18.22 -3.15
N SER A 221 -24.39 19.05 -2.77
CA SER A 221 -25.22 18.90 -1.55
C SER A 221 -26.12 17.65 -1.50
N GLY A 222 -26.02 16.73 -2.46
CA GLY A 222 -26.81 15.48 -2.54
C GLY A 222 -25.97 14.20 -2.55
N ALA A 223 -24.67 14.27 -2.24
CA ALA A 223 -23.73 13.16 -2.38
C ALA A 223 -23.64 12.21 -1.15
N ASP A 224 -24.60 12.27 -0.22
CA ASP A 224 -24.50 11.72 1.15
C ASP A 224 -24.40 10.18 1.28
N GLY A 225 -24.26 9.43 0.19
CA GLY A 225 -24.01 7.98 0.24
C GLY A 225 -23.12 7.43 -0.88
N TRP A 226 -23.13 8.07 -2.04
CA TRP A 226 -22.39 7.59 -3.22
C TRP A 226 -20.88 7.86 -3.15
N GLN A 227 -20.45 8.86 -2.38
CA GLN A 227 -19.04 9.22 -2.23
C GLN A 227 -18.15 8.02 -1.88
N SER A 228 -18.57 7.21 -0.91
CA SER A 228 -17.82 6.03 -0.46
C SER A 228 -17.72 4.96 -1.55
N VAL A 229 -18.80 4.76 -2.31
CA VAL A 229 -18.84 3.84 -3.44
C VAL A 229 -17.92 4.32 -4.56
N PHE A 230 -17.92 5.62 -4.88
CA PHE A 230 -17.02 6.20 -5.87
C PHE A 230 -15.55 6.11 -5.45
N MET A 231 -15.23 6.38 -4.18
CA MET A 231 -13.86 6.26 -3.66
C MET A 231 -13.32 4.83 -3.77
N LEU A 232 -14.13 3.83 -3.42
CA LEU A 232 -13.70 2.43 -3.49
C LEU A 232 -13.68 1.90 -4.93
N SER A 233 -14.73 2.14 -5.70
CA SER A 233 -14.85 1.63 -7.08
C SER A 233 -13.79 2.21 -8.01
N SER A 234 -13.42 3.48 -7.83
CA SER A 234 -12.34 4.14 -8.59
C SER A 234 -10.96 3.53 -8.35
N CYS A 235 -10.79 2.70 -7.32
CA CYS A 235 -9.53 2.04 -6.98
C CYS A 235 -9.48 0.58 -7.43
N VAL A 236 -10.62 -0.12 -7.49
CA VAL A 236 -10.70 -1.56 -7.81
C VAL A 236 -10.29 -1.84 -9.27
N LEU A 237 -10.86 -1.11 -10.23
CA LEU A 237 -10.55 -1.34 -11.64
C LEU A 237 -9.08 -1.04 -11.98
N PRO A 238 -8.50 0.13 -11.60
CA PRO A 238 -7.08 0.37 -11.84
C PRO A 238 -6.18 -0.65 -11.15
N PHE A 239 -6.52 -1.10 -9.94
CA PHE A 239 -5.77 -2.16 -9.24
C PHE A 239 -5.69 -3.43 -10.08
N VAL A 240 -6.84 -3.94 -10.56
CA VAL A 240 -6.91 -5.18 -11.35
C VAL A 240 -6.12 -5.04 -12.65
N ILE A 241 -6.26 -3.90 -13.34
CA ILE A 241 -5.55 -3.64 -14.60
C ILE A 241 -4.03 -3.58 -14.37
N VAL A 242 -3.54 -2.83 -13.36
CA VAL A 242 -2.09 -2.80 -13.05
C VAL A 242 -1.60 -4.20 -12.67
N MET A 243 -2.29 -4.89 -11.78
CA MET A 243 -1.91 -6.22 -11.31
C MET A 243 -1.77 -7.21 -12.47
N THR A 244 -2.76 -7.25 -13.36
CA THR A 244 -2.77 -8.15 -14.51
C THR A 244 -1.75 -7.74 -15.57
N ALA A 245 -1.60 -6.45 -15.86
CA ALA A 245 -0.60 -5.93 -16.80
C ALA A 245 0.84 -6.23 -16.34
N VAL A 246 1.14 -6.01 -15.05
CA VAL A 246 2.46 -6.30 -14.47
C VAL A 246 2.73 -7.80 -14.46
N ARG A 247 1.75 -8.61 -14.00
CA ARG A 247 1.90 -10.06 -13.91
C ARG A 247 2.14 -10.71 -15.28
N THR A 248 1.44 -10.26 -16.32
CA THR A 248 1.58 -10.80 -17.68
C THR A 248 2.88 -10.39 -18.37
N ARG A 249 3.57 -9.37 -17.85
CA ARG A 249 4.86 -8.91 -18.38
C ARG A 249 6.06 -9.56 -17.68
N LEU A 250 5.95 -9.87 -16.40
CA LEU A 250 7.03 -10.45 -15.60
C LEU A 250 7.20 -11.96 -15.85
N PRO A 251 8.45 -12.49 -15.80
CA PRO A 251 8.70 -13.92 -15.84
C PRO A 251 8.10 -14.61 -14.61
N ALA A 252 7.73 -15.90 -14.70
CA ALA A 252 7.00 -16.62 -13.64
C ALA A 252 7.68 -16.58 -12.25
N ARG A 253 9.02 -16.54 -12.24
CA ARG A 253 9.85 -16.41 -11.04
C ARG A 253 10.86 -15.29 -11.23
N LEU A 254 11.04 -14.49 -10.19
CA LEU A 254 12.03 -13.41 -10.12
C LEU A 254 13.08 -13.78 -9.08
N SER A 255 14.32 -13.34 -9.29
CA SER A 255 15.46 -13.60 -8.39
C SER A 255 15.50 -12.71 -7.14
N ARG A 256 14.78 -11.58 -7.18
CA ARG A 256 14.65 -10.61 -6.09
C ARG A 256 13.35 -9.82 -6.22
N PHE A 257 12.86 -9.28 -5.12
CA PHE A 257 11.70 -8.38 -5.10
C PHE A 257 12.09 -6.97 -5.57
N ALA A 258 13.27 -6.49 -5.17
CA ALA A 258 13.79 -5.14 -5.41
C ALA A 258 12.79 -4.05 -4.98
N ALA A 259 12.57 -3.92 -3.67
CA ALA A 259 11.54 -3.03 -3.11
C ALA A 259 11.60 -1.59 -3.66
N GLY A 260 12.80 -1.04 -3.85
CA GLY A 260 12.99 0.29 -4.45
C GLY A 260 12.52 0.37 -5.90
N ARG A 261 12.72 -0.68 -6.71
CA ARG A 261 12.26 -0.74 -8.11
C ARG A 261 10.74 -0.90 -8.19
N VAL A 262 10.14 -1.65 -7.27
CA VAL A 262 8.67 -1.77 -7.13
C VAL A 262 8.05 -0.39 -6.86
N LEU A 263 8.59 0.33 -5.86
CA LEU A 263 8.11 1.66 -5.50
C LEU A 263 8.32 2.65 -6.65
N ALA A 264 9.51 2.68 -7.27
CA ALA A 264 9.79 3.55 -8.40
C ALA A 264 8.87 3.27 -9.59
N CYS A 265 8.63 1.99 -9.91
CA CYS A 265 7.71 1.59 -10.98
C CYS A 265 6.28 2.09 -10.69
N ALA A 266 5.79 1.95 -9.47
CA ALA A 266 4.46 2.43 -9.09
C ALA A 266 4.36 3.95 -9.15
N LEU A 267 5.37 4.69 -8.68
CA LEU A 267 5.38 6.15 -8.68
C LEU A 267 5.52 6.75 -10.09
N VAL A 268 6.35 6.16 -10.95
CA VAL A 268 6.48 6.60 -12.34
C VAL A 268 5.21 6.28 -13.13
N LEU A 269 4.62 5.09 -12.93
CA LEU A 269 3.33 4.75 -13.52
C LEU A 269 2.25 5.75 -13.10
N LEU A 270 2.20 6.09 -11.81
CA LEU A 270 1.29 7.10 -11.30
C LEU A 270 1.53 8.47 -11.93
N ALA A 271 2.78 8.93 -12.02
CA ALA A 271 3.10 10.23 -12.61
C ALA A 271 2.63 10.31 -14.08
N LEU A 272 2.90 9.28 -14.87
CA LEU A 272 2.45 9.20 -16.27
C LEU A 272 0.93 9.17 -16.37
N TRP A 273 0.27 8.41 -15.51
CA TRP A 273 -1.19 8.32 -15.50
C TRP A 273 -1.84 9.63 -15.06
N MET A 274 -1.25 10.34 -14.08
CA MET A 274 -1.69 11.67 -13.66
C MET A 274 -1.56 12.70 -14.78
N VAL A 275 -0.47 12.69 -15.55
CA VAL A 275 -0.33 13.54 -16.74
C VAL A 275 -1.44 13.26 -17.75
N ALA A 276 -1.75 11.98 -18.01
CA ALA A 276 -2.85 11.61 -18.90
C ALA A 276 -4.22 12.08 -18.37
N ILE A 277 -4.47 11.94 -17.06
CA ILE A 277 -5.71 12.43 -16.42
C ILE A 277 -5.83 13.95 -16.57
N VAL A 278 -4.75 14.70 -16.32
CA VAL A 278 -4.76 16.17 -16.45
C VAL A 278 -5.02 16.57 -17.89
N LEU A 279 -4.35 15.95 -18.87
CA LEU A 279 -4.58 16.22 -20.29
C LEU A 279 -6.03 15.92 -20.71
N ALA A 280 -6.57 14.76 -20.32
CA ALA A 280 -7.95 14.41 -20.59
C ALA A 280 -8.93 15.37 -19.92
N SER A 281 -8.66 15.79 -18.67
CA SER A 281 -9.50 16.74 -17.93
C SER A 281 -9.51 18.12 -18.61
N VAL A 282 -8.36 18.59 -19.09
CA VAL A 282 -8.24 19.86 -19.85
C VAL A 282 -9.02 19.77 -21.17
N LEU A 283 -8.87 18.67 -21.92
CA LEU A 283 -9.61 18.47 -23.17
C LEU A 283 -11.13 18.45 -22.93
N VAL A 284 -11.59 17.76 -21.88
CA VAL A 284 -13.00 17.75 -21.49
C VAL A 284 -13.47 19.15 -21.09
N ALA A 285 -12.67 19.90 -20.33
CA ALA A 285 -13.01 21.27 -19.95
C ALA A 285 -13.16 22.19 -21.18
N PHE A 286 -12.27 22.10 -22.17
CA PHE A 286 -12.38 22.84 -23.43
C PHE A 286 -13.61 22.42 -24.24
N ALA A 287 -13.90 21.11 -24.33
CA ALA A 287 -15.07 20.60 -25.03
C ALA A 287 -16.39 20.98 -24.34
N ALA A 288 -16.40 21.01 -23.00
CA ALA A 288 -17.55 21.43 -22.22
C ALA A 288 -17.79 22.94 -22.33
N TYR A 289 -16.74 23.76 -22.36
CA TYR A 289 -16.85 25.21 -22.54
C TYR A 289 -17.39 25.59 -23.92
N SER A 290 -17.11 24.79 -24.96
CA SER A 290 -17.63 25.00 -26.31
C SER A 290 -19.03 24.43 -26.53
N SER A 291 -19.53 23.56 -25.64
CA SER A 291 -20.88 23.01 -25.70
C SER A 291 -21.83 23.79 -24.77
N LEU A 292 -22.82 24.48 -25.34
CA LEU A 292 -23.82 25.25 -24.57
C LEU A 292 -24.81 24.38 -23.76
N ASN A 293 -24.67 23.05 -23.75
CA ASN A 293 -25.68 22.14 -23.21
C ASN A 293 -25.12 21.20 -22.14
N SER A 294 -25.32 21.56 -20.87
CA SER A 294 -24.85 20.82 -19.69
C SER A 294 -25.51 19.45 -19.51
N SER A 295 -26.62 19.15 -20.20
CA SER A 295 -27.30 17.86 -20.12
C SER A 295 -26.49 16.69 -20.69
N ASN A 296 -25.53 16.96 -21.59
CA ASN A 296 -24.74 15.94 -22.29
C ASN A 296 -23.38 15.67 -21.64
N LEU A 297 -23.05 16.35 -20.54
CA LEU A 297 -21.78 16.25 -19.81
C LEU A 297 -21.37 14.80 -19.47
N PRO A 298 -22.29 13.92 -19.00
CA PRO A 298 -21.95 12.52 -18.73
C PRO A 298 -21.50 11.76 -19.98
N LEU A 299 -22.09 12.07 -21.14
CA LEU A 299 -21.74 11.45 -22.42
C LEU A 299 -20.34 11.85 -22.89
N TYR A 300 -19.89 13.07 -22.55
CA TYR A 300 -18.54 13.56 -22.85
C TYR A 300 -17.46 13.04 -21.90
N LEU A 301 -17.83 12.67 -20.67
CA LEU A 301 -16.91 12.18 -19.64
C LEU A 301 -16.58 10.68 -19.76
N LEU A 302 -17.52 9.89 -20.28
CA LEU A 302 -17.41 8.44 -20.32
C LEU A 302 -16.30 7.94 -21.29
N PRO A 303 -16.21 8.41 -22.54
CA PRO A 303 -15.15 8.01 -23.46
C PRO A 303 -13.72 8.26 -22.95
N PRO A 304 -13.36 9.47 -22.45
CA PRO A 304 -12.02 9.71 -21.93
C PRO A 304 -11.73 8.89 -20.66
N ALA A 305 -12.74 8.61 -19.82
CA ALA A 305 -12.56 7.73 -18.66
C ALA A 305 -12.20 6.29 -19.08
N ILE A 306 -12.89 5.72 -20.08
CA ILE A 306 -12.56 4.40 -20.65
C ILE A 306 -11.16 4.42 -21.26
N LEU A 307 -10.83 5.46 -22.02
CA LEU A 307 -9.51 5.62 -22.64
C LEU A 307 -8.40 5.64 -21.58
N LEU A 308 -8.59 6.38 -20.49
CA LEU A 308 -7.62 6.45 -19.38
C LEU A 308 -7.44 5.10 -18.66
N LEU A 309 -8.51 4.33 -18.52
CA LEU A 309 -8.43 2.97 -17.99
C LEU A 309 -7.72 2.02 -18.97
N ALA A 310 -8.01 2.12 -20.27
CA ALA A 310 -7.37 1.32 -21.30
C ALA A 310 -5.86 1.63 -21.42
N LEU A 311 -5.48 2.92 -21.29
CA LEU A 311 -4.10 3.40 -21.36
C LEU A 311 -3.24 2.90 -20.19
N LEU A 312 -3.86 2.60 -19.05
CA LEU A 312 -3.18 2.08 -17.87
C LEU A 312 -2.49 0.73 -18.13
N TRP A 313 -3.05 -0.10 -19.01
CA TRP A 313 -2.49 -1.39 -19.39
C TRP A 313 -1.13 -1.29 -20.12
N PRO A 314 -1.01 -0.60 -21.27
CA PRO A 314 0.27 -0.44 -21.95
C PRO A 314 1.28 0.35 -21.11
N LEU A 315 0.84 1.36 -20.34
CA LEU A 315 1.72 2.09 -19.42
C LEU A 315 2.33 1.19 -18.35
N ALA A 316 1.51 0.37 -17.68
CA ALA A 316 1.99 -0.56 -16.66
C ALA A 316 2.99 -1.59 -17.23
N ARG A 317 2.73 -2.11 -18.44
CA ARG A 317 3.66 -3.02 -19.14
C ARG A 317 4.96 -2.34 -19.54
N TRP A 318 4.90 -1.08 -19.92
CA TRP A 318 6.08 -0.31 -20.30
C TRP A 318 6.95 0.03 -19.09
N CYS A 319 6.36 0.55 -18.01
CA CYS A 319 7.08 0.83 -16.76
C CYS A 319 7.73 -0.43 -16.19
N THR A 320 7.00 -1.55 -16.14
CA THR A 320 7.57 -2.83 -15.68
C THR A 320 8.70 -3.31 -16.56
N GLY A 321 8.57 -3.11 -17.88
CA GLY A 321 9.62 -3.43 -18.84
C GLY A 321 10.92 -2.70 -18.56
N TRP A 322 10.85 -1.43 -18.16
CA TRP A 322 12.01 -0.60 -17.86
C TRP A 322 12.65 -0.97 -16.52
N PHE A 323 11.86 -1.06 -15.45
CA PHE A 323 12.41 -1.28 -14.10
C PHE A 323 12.86 -2.72 -13.86
N PHE A 324 12.29 -3.70 -14.57
CA PHE A 324 12.64 -5.12 -14.43
C PHE A 324 13.41 -5.69 -15.63
N ALA A 325 13.92 -4.85 -16.54
CA ALA A 325 14.65 -5.25 -17.75
C ALA A 325 15.71 -6.32 -17.50
N GLU A 326 16.60 -6.10 -16.53
CA GLU A 326 17.68 -7.02 -16.17
C GLU A 326 17.17 -8.39 -15.69
N GLN A 327 16.07 -8.40 -14.92
CA GLN A 327 15.50 -9.64 -14.37
C GLN A 327 14.75 -10.43 -15.44
N MET A 328 14.15 -9.74 -16.41
CA MET A 328 13.56 -10.35 -17.59
C MET A 328 14.63 -10.94 -18.51
N ALA A 329 15.76 -10.23 -18.71
CA ALA A 329 16.88 -10.71 -19.52
C ALA A 329 17.56 -11.94 -18.90
N ALA A 330 17.68 -11.99 -17.57
CA ALA A 330 18.23 -13.13 -16.84
C ALA A 330 17.32 -14.38 -16.85
N ALA A 331 16.02 -14.20 -17.09
CA ALA A 331 15.03 -15.28 -17.11
C ALA A 331 14.72 -15.81 -18.53
N ALA A 332 15.24 -15.17 -19.57
CA ALA A 332 15.11 -15.66 -20.94
C ALA A 332 15.99 -16.90 -21.14
N PRO A 333 15.48 -17.98 -21.76
CA PRO A 333 16.30 -19.14 -22.08
C PRO A 333 17.45 -18.71 -23.00
N ARG A 334 18.68 -19.06 -22.62
CA ARG A 334 19.84 -19.00 -23.51
C ARG A 334 19.84 -20.21 -24.44
#